data_AF-A0A9D2VXG8-F1
#
_entry.id   AF-A0A9D2VXG8-F1
#
_cell.length_a   1.000
_cell.length_b   1.000
_cell.length_c   1.000
_cell.angle_alpha   90.00
_cell.angle_beta   90.00
_cell.angle_gamma   90.00
#
_symmetry.space_group_name_H-M   'P 1'
#
loop_
_entity.id
_entity.type
_entity.pdbx_description
1 polymer ?
#
loop_
_entity_poly.entity_id
_entity_poly.type
_entity_poly.pdbx_seq_one_letter_code
_entity_poly.pdbx_strand_id
1 'polypeptide(L)'
;MLSHGPFIVVCPTYNNESESDSSSYSLALRLTENYHNELLGDLIPAVEGTYSTYAEDTTAEGIRVSRDHRAFCGFSMGSVATWRTFQYCLDDFRYFLPSSGSLTADGEDGTFRYANNEKEGNLYFLEQEGGTHNGDYAMEYFYNGLCWIWQ
;
A
#
# COMPACT_ATOMS: atom_id res chain seq x y z
N MET A 1 -4.96 10.94 22.54
CA MET A 1 -5.20 9.65 21.87
C MET A 1 -5.77 10.02 20.51
N LEU A 2 -4.98 9.87 19.44
CA LEU A 2 -5.49 10.05 18.09
C LEU A 2 -6.45 8.88 17.85
N SER A 3 -7.76 9.11 17.98
CA SER A 3 -8.76 8.08 17.68
C SER A 3 -9.19 8.26 16.23
N HIS A 4 -8.56 7.53 15.33
CA HIS A 4 -9.08 7.32 13.98
C HIS A 4 -10.48 6.71 14.12
N GLY A 5 -11.43 7.14 13.28
CA GLY A 5 -12.74 6.48 13.20
C GLY A 5 -12.60 5.01 12.77
N PRO A 6 -13.63 4.17 12.97
CA PRO A 6 -13.60 2.79 12.49
C PRO A 6 -13.44 2.75 10.96
N PHE A 7 -12.69 1.78 10.46
CA PHE A 7 -12.46 1.57 9.03
C PHE A 7 -12.45 0.09 8.69
N ILE A 8 -12.59 -0.22 7.40
CA ILE A 8 -12.55 -1.58 6.86
C ILE A 8 -11.10 -1.91 6.50
N VAL A 9 -10.62 -3.07 6.94
CA VAL A 9 -9.33 -3.64 6.51
C VAL A 9 -9.61 -4.83 5.62
N VAL A 10 -9.04 -4.80 4.41
CA VAL A 10 -9.12 -5.89 3.45
C VAL A 10 -7.72 -6.49 3.31
N CYS A 11 -7.60 -7.79 3.59
CA CYS A 11 -6.33 -8.52 3.49
C CYS A 11 -6.40 -9.55 2.34
N PRO A 12 -6.35 -9.11 1.07
CA PRO A 12 -6.37 -10.02 -0.06
C PRO A 12 -5.06 -10.80 -0.17
N THR A 13 -5.11 -11.97 -0.80
CA THR A 13 -3.91 -12.68 -1.26
C THR A 13 -3.57 -12.25 -2.68
N TYR A 14 -2.29 -12.02 -2.99
CA TYR A 14 -1.79 -11.85 -4.36
C TYR A 14 -1.05 -13.10 -4.87
N ASN A 15 -0.96 -14.15 -4.04
CA ASN A 15 -0.31 -15.39 -4.41
C ASN A 15 -1.26 -16.27 -5.23
N ASN A 16 -0.70 -16.95 -6.23
CA ASN A 16 -1.40 -17.97 -7.00
C ASN A 16 -1.80 -19.15 -6.09
N GLU A 17 -2.93 -19.81 -6.37
CA GLU A 17 -3.47 -20.91 -5.54
C GLU A 17 -2.57 -22.16 -5.49
N SER A 18 -1.46 -22.18 -6.23
CA SER A 18 -0.50 -23.29 -6.22
C SER A 18 0.57 -23.10 -5.14
N GLU A 19 0.67 -24.06 -4.23
CA GLU A 19 1.67 -24.03 -3.14
C GLU A 19 3.12 -23.96 -3.67
N SER A 20 3.38 -24.53 -4.86
CA SER A 20 4.70 -24.52 -5.50
C SER A 20 5.15 -23.14 -6.00
N ASP A 21 4.20 -22.29 -6.42
CA ASP A 21 4.49 -21.00 -7.06
C ASP A 21 4.91 -19.92 -6.07
N SER A 22 4.46 -20.03 -4.82
CA SER A 22 4.70 -19.06 -3.75
C SER A 22 6.18 -18.92 -3.32
N SER A 23 7.05 -19.84 -3.74
CA SER A 23 8.49 -19.79 -3.47
C SER A 23 9.32 -19.07 -4.55
N SER A 24 8.73 -18.77 -5.71
CA SER A 24 9.45 -18.16 -6.83
C SER A 24 9.50 -16.64 -6.70
N TYR A 25 10.67 -16.11 -6.32
CA TYR A 25 10.88 -14.67 -6.16
C TYR A 25 10.61 -13.87 -7.45
N SER A 26 10.98 -14.42 -8.62
CA SER A 26 10.74 -13.77 -9.92
C SER A 26 9.27 -13.76 -10.32
N LEU A 27 8.51 -14.79 -9.91
CA LEU A 27 7.07 -14.80 -10.07
C LEU A 27 6.42 -13.78 -9.13
N ALA A 28 6.83 -13.73 -7.87
CA ALA A 28 6.32 -12.77 -6.90
C ALA A 28 6.51 -11.32 -7.40
N LEU A 29 7.68 -10.96 -7.93
CA LEU A 29 7.90 -9.65 -8.54
C LEU A 29 6.90 -9.36 -9.68
N ARG A 30 6.66 -10.33 -10.57
CA ARG A 30 5.70 -10.19 -11.67
C ARG A 30 4.26 -10.04 -11.18
N LEU A 31 3.88 -10.79 -10.15
CA LEU A 31 2.57 -10.68 -9.53
C LEU A 31 2.37 -9.29 -8.93
N THR A 32 3.35 -8.78 -8.18
CA THR A 32 3.28 -7.42 -7.62
C THR A 32 3.22 -6.33 -8.69
N GLU A 33 3.91 -6.50 -9.83
CA GLU A 33 3.84 -5.57 -10.96
C GLU A 33 2.45 -5.51 -11.59
N ASN A 34 1.78 -6.66 -11.71
CA ASN A 34 0.44 -6.74 -12.31
C ASN A 34 -0.70 -6.46 -11.33
N TYR A 35 -0.45 -6.54 -10.03
CA TYR A 35 -1.47 -6.53 -8.97
C TYR A 35 -2.42 -5.33 -9.03
N HIS A 36 -1.94 -4.15 -9.45
CA HIS A 36 -2.77 -2.96 -9.57
C HIS A 36 -3.96 -3.13 -10.53
N ASN A 37 -3.85 -4.00 -11.54
CA ASN A 37 -4.95 -4.30 -12.47
C ASN A 37 -6.08 -5.06 -11.76
N GLU A 38 -5.74 -6.10 -11.01
CA GLU A 38 -6.71 -6.85 -10.20
C GLU A 38 -7.28 -5.97 -9.08
N LEU A 39 -6.43 -5.15 -8.46
CA LEU A 39 -6.84 -4.23 -7.41
C LEU A 39 -7.93 -3.27 -7.87
N LEU A 40 -7.72 -2.57 -8.98
CA LEU A 40 -8.67 -1.59 -9.51
C LEU A 40 -9.85 -2.25 -10.24
N GLY A 41 -9.60 -3.32 -10.99
CA GLY A 41 -10.60 -3.97 -11.84
C GLY A 41 -11.54 -4.89 -11.08
N ASP A 42 -11.06 -5.55 -10.03
CA ASP A 42 -11.78 -6.63 -9.37
C ASP A 42 -11.96 -6.36 -7.87
N LEU A 43 -10.88 -6.10 -7.13
CA LEU A 43 -10.93 -6.06 -5.66
C LEU A 43 -11.67 -4.83 -5.11
N ILE A 44 -11.37 -3.63 -5.59
CA ILE A 44 -12.08 -2.42 -5.15
C ILE A 44 -13.57 -2.52 -5.48
N PRO A 45 -13.98 -2.86 -6.73
CA PRO A 45 -15.40 -3.04 -7.04
C PRO A 45 -16.07 -4.12 -6.18
N ALA A 46 -15.40 -5.24 -5.93
CA ALA A 46 -15.95 -6.32 -5.10
C ALA A 46 -16.18 -5.88 -3.65
N VAL A 47 -15.23 -5.15 -3.05
CA VAL A 47 -15.35 -4.69 -1.65
C VAL A 47 -16.32 -3.52 -1.56
N GLU A 48 -16.12 -2.48 -2.35
CA GLU A 48 -16.85 -1.22 -2.20
C GLU A 48 -18.26 -1.27 -2.79
N GLY A 49 -18.53 -2.21 -3.69
CA GLY A 49 -19.89 -2.55 -4.11
C GLY A 49 -20.66 -3.40 -3.10
N THR A 50 -19.98 -4.03 -2.14
CA THR A 50 -20.60 -4.92 -1.13
C THR A 50 -20.76 -4.24 0.23
N TYR A 51 -19.74 -3.50 0.66
CA TYR A 51 -19.69 -2.87 1.99
C TYR A 51 -19.89 -1.36 1.88
N SER A 52 -20.43 -0.75 2.94
CA SER A 52 -20.57 0.71 3.01
C SER A 52 -19.21 1.38 3.14
N THR A 53 -18.78 2.05 2.08
CA THR A 53 -17.55 2.84 2.02
C THR A 53 -17.85 4.29 1.64
N TYR A 54 -16.82 5.09 1.37
CA TYR A 54 -16.97 6.48 0.94
C TYR A 54 -17.15 6.62 -0.59
N ALA A 55 -16.95 5.56 -1.36
CA ALA A 55 -17.29 5.57 -2.78
C ALA A 55 -18.81 5.45 -2.95
N GLU A 56 -19.42 6.37 -3.70
CA GLU A 56 -20.86 6.31 -4.01
C GLU A 56 -21.18 5.17 -4.98
N ASP A 57 -20.26 4.89 -5.90
CA ASP A 57 -20.29 3.78 -6.84
C ASP A 57 -18.88 3.29 -7.15
N THR A 58 -18.79 2.17 -7.88
CA THR A 58 -17.53 1.52 -8.25
C THR A 58 -17.04 1.91 -9.64
N THR A 59 -17.53 3.03 -10.19
CA THR A 59 -16.99 3.56 -11.45
C THR A 59 -15.59 4.13 -11.20
N ALA A 60 -14.78 4.26 -12.26
CA ALA A 60 -13.46 4.87 -12.14
C ALA A 60 -13.51 6.30 -11.55
N GLU A 61 -14.56 7.07 -11.86
CA GLU A 61 -14.72 8.41 -11.28
C GLU A 61 -15.10 8.32 -9.79
N GLY A 62 -16.05 7.46 -9.42
CA GLY A 62 -16.46 7.22 -8.03
C GLY A 62 -15.29 6.79 -7.13
N ILE A 63 -14.41 5.92 -7.65
CA ILE A 63 -13.19 5.48 -6.97
C ILE A 63 -12.20 6.64 -6.77
N ARG A 64 -12.02 7.49 -7.79
CA ARG A 64 -11.08 8.62 -7.75
C ARG A 64 -11.54 9.74 -6.83
N VAL A 65 -12.82 10.13 -6.88
CA VAL A 65 -13.35 11.20 -6.00
C VAL A 65 -13.34 10.79 -4.53
N SER A 66 -13.43 9.48 -4.25
CA SER A 66 -13.37 8.93 -2.88
C SER A 66 -11.94 8.62 -2.40
N ARG A 67 -10.90 8.89 -3.19
CA ARG A 67 -9.51 8.45 -2.92
C ARG A 67 -8.95 8.87 -1.57
N ASP A 68 -9.41 10.01 -1.03
CA ASP A 68 -8.98 10.54 0.28
C ASP A 68 -9.41 9.64 1.46
N HIS A 69 -10.20 8.62 1.20
CA HIS A 69 -10.61 7.61 2.18
C HIS A 69 -9.95 6.24 1.96
N ARG A 70 -9.00 6.11 1.02
CA ARG A 70 -8.37 4.85 0.67
C ARG A 70 -6.87 4.84 0.95
N ALA A 71 -6.41 3.76 1.59
CA ALA A 71 -5.01 3.52 1.91
C ALA A 71 -4.58 2.14 1.38
N PHE A 72 -3.32 2.03 0.93
CA PHE A 72 -2.71 0.75 0.57
C PHE A 72 -1.40 0.56 1.34
N CYS A 73 -1.19 -0.62 1.91
CA CYS A 73 -0.01 -0.91 2.72
C CYS A 73 0.44 -2.35 2.57
N GLY A 74 1.71 -2.62 2.85
CA GLY A 74 2.23 -3.97 2.83
C GLY A 74 3.66 -4.09 3.32
N PHE A 75 3.97 -5.28 3.84
CA PHE A 75 5.28 -5.64 4.39
C PHE A 75 6.04 -6.55 3.41
N SER A 76 7.37 -6.39 3.32
CA SER A 76 8.24 -7.24 2.49
C SER A 76 7.84 -7.20 1.01
N MET A 77 7.50 -8.33 0.39
CA MET A 77 6.93 -8.34 -0.97
C MET A 77 5.63 -7.52 -1.08
N GLY A 78 4.84 -7.41 -0.01
CA GLY A 78 3.69 -6.49 0.05
C GLY A 78 4.09 -5.01 -0.02
N SER A 79 5.32 -4.66 0.39
CA SER A 79 5.87 -3.31 0.21
C SER A 79 6.15 -3.03 -1.26
N VAL A 80 6.69 -4.02 -1.98
CA VAL A 80 6.88 -3.96 -3.44
C VAL A 80 5.54 -3.75 -4.13
N ALA A 81 4.50 -4.51 -3.74
CA ALA A 81 3.14 -4.29 -4.23
C ALA A 81 2.64 -2.87 -3.91
N THR A 82 2.87 -2.36 -2.70
CA THR A 82 2.49 -1.00 -2.31
C THR A 82 3.14 0.05 -3.17
N TRP A 83 4.43 -0.10 -3.48
CA TRP A 83 5.13 0.81 -4.37
C TRP A 83 4.65 0.72 -5.83
N ARG A 84 4.28 -0.47 -6.32
CA ARG A 84 3.65 -0.62 -7.64
C ARG A 84 2.27 0.04 -7.67
N THR A 85 1.47 -0.11 -6.62
CA THR A 85 0.20 0.60 -6.49
C THR A 85 0.42 2.12 -6.43
N PHE A 86 1.45 2.59 -5.72
CA PHE A 86 1.83 4.00 -5.76
C PHE A 86 2.18 4.47 -7.16
N GLN A 87 2.92 3.68 -7.95
CA GLN A 87 3.30 4.02 -9.31
C GLN A 87 2.09 4.18 -10.25
N TYR A 88 1.04 3.36 -10.08
CA TYR A 88 -0.05 3.26 -11.06
C TYR A 88 -1.41 3.80 -10.58
N CYS A 89 -1.60 4.05 -9.28
CA CYS A 89 -2.92 4.32 -8.69
C CYS A 89 -2.96 5.59 -7.83
N LEU A 90 -2.15 6.62 -8.14
CA LEU A 90 -2.16 7.90 -7.41
C LEU A 90 -3.51 8.63 -7.46
N ASP A 91 -4.29 8.41 -8.51
CA ASP A 91 -5.62 9.00 -8.67
C ASP A 91 -6.68 8.25 -7.83
N ASP A 92 -6.39 7.02 -7.38
CA ASP A 92 -7.35 6.12 -6.74
C ASP A 92 -7.08 5.92 -5.24
N PHE A 93 -5.86 6.20 -4.77
CA PHE A 93 -5.46 6.10 -3.37
C PHE A 93 -4.78 7.38 -2.89
N ARG A 94 -5.05 7.77 -1.65
CA ARG A 94 -4.37 8.91 -1.02
C ARG A 94 -3.16 8.49 -0.18
N TYR A 95 -3.26 7.36 0.52
CA TYR A 95 -2.25 6.96 1.49
C TYR A 95 -1.56 5.66 1.07
N PHE A 96 -0.23 5.65 1.17
CA PHE A 96 0.61 4.50 0.83
C PHE A 96 1.59 4.26 1.96
N LEU A 97 1.61 3.03 2.50
CA LEU A 97 2.49 2.66 3.63
C LEU A 97 3.34 1.43 3.25
N PRO A 98 4.38 1.61 2.42
CA PRO A 98 5.34 0.54 2.11
C PRO A 98 6.26 0.28 3.32
N SER A 99 6.45 -0.99 3.69
CA SER A 99 7.32 -1.39 4.81
C SER A 99 8.31 -2.49 4.43
N SER A 100 9.60 -2.23 4.61
CA SER A 100 10.66 -3.24 4.53
C SER A 100 10.75 -3.99 3.17
N GLY A 101 10.54 -3.28 2.06
CA GLY A 101 10.78 -3.75 0.70
C GLY A 101 10.80 -2.59 -0.31
N SER A 102 11.64 -2.68 -1.35
CA SER A 102 11.87 -1.62 -2.34
C SER A 102 11.63 -2.08 -3.78
N LEU A 103 11.30 -1.16 -4.69
CA LEU A 103 11.22 -1.41 -6.14
C LEU A 103 12.60 -1.47 -6.81
N THR A 104 13.51 -0.62 -6.37
CA THR A 104 14.88 -0.50 -6.90
C THR A 104 15.87 -0.41 -5.73
N ALA A 105 17.09 -0.89 -5.94
CA ALA A 105 18.16 -0.70 -4.95
C ALA A 105 18.52 0.79 -4.80
N ASP A 106 18.25 1.60 -5.83
CA ASP A 106 18.81 2.95 -5.94
C ASP A 106 17.72 3.96 -6.35
N GLY A 107 17.53 4.99 -5.53
CA GLY A 107 16.60 6.11 -5.75
C GLY A 107 17.22 7.28 -6.53
N GLU A 108 18.16 6.98 -7.44
CA GLU A 108 19.01 8.00 -8.10
C GLU A 108 18.30 8.81 -9.20
N ASP A 109 17.06 8.49 -9.56
CA ASP A 109 16.32 9.22 -10.61
C ASP A 109 15.74 10.56 -10.13
N GLY A 110 15.88 10.88 -8.84
CA GLY A 110 15.39 12.12 -8.24
C GLY A 110 13.88 12.13 -7.96
N THR A 111 13.20 10.99 -8.08
CA THR A 111 11.79 10.82 -7.75
C THR A 111 11.55 11.03 -6.25
N PHE A 112 12.44 10.51 -5.39
CA PHE A 112 12.36 10.72 -3.94
C PHE A 112 13.35 11.78 -3.48
N ARG A 113 12.81 12.83 -2.85
CA ARG A 113 13.57 13.89 -2.21
C ARG A 113 13.57 13.66 -0.72
N TYR A 114 14.74 13.33 -0.18
CA TYR A 114 14.94 13.26 1.25
C TYR A 114 14.93 14.67 1.83
N ALA A 115 14.06 14.89 2.82
CA ALA A 115 14.08 16.07 3.66
C ALA A 115 13.65 15.69 5.06
N ASN A 116 13.96 16.57 6.02
CA ASN A 116 13.46 16.47 7.39
C ASN A 116 12.13 17.23 7.58
N ASN A 117 11.46 17.60 6.48
CA ASN A 117 10.20 18.34 6.50
C ASN A 117 9.36 18.02 5.25
N GLU A 118 8.05 18.17 5.37
CA GLU A 118 7.05 17.89 4.33
C GLU A 118 7.05 18.91 3.17
N LYS A 119 7.71 20.06 3.35
CA LYS A 119 7.75 21.11 2.33
C LYS A 119 8.81 20.84 1.26
N GLU A 120 9.90 20.20 1.64
CA GLU A 120 11.07 19.98 0.80
C GLU A 120 11.23 18.51 0.37
N GLY A 121 10.65 17.58 1.13
CA GLY A 121 10.63 16.15 0.82
C GLY A 121 9.26 15.70 0.34
N ASN A 122 9.23 14.53 -0.29
CA ASN A 122 8.01 13.85 -0.71
C ASN A 122 7.91 12.41 -0.19
N LEU A 123 8.81 12.04 0.73
CA LEU A 123 8.86 10.74 1.37
C LEU A 123 9.22 10.92 2.85
N TYR A 124 8.37 10.38 3.72
CA TYR A 124 8.66 10.18 5.13
C TYR A 124 8.96 8.70 5.35
N PHE A 125 10.03 8.38 6.07
CA PHE A 125 10.37 7.01 6.43
C PHE A 125 10.77 6.92 7.90
N LEU A 126 10.55 5.73 8.46
CA LEU A 126 10.95 5.37 9.82
C LEU A 126 11.89 4.16 9.73
N GLU A 127 12.88 4.15 10.59
CA GLU A 127 13.79 3.01 10.78
C GLU A 127 13.76 2.61 12.26
N GLN A 128 13.46 1.34 12.52
CA GLN A 128 13.54 0.79 13.86
C GLN A 128 14.98 0.39 14.18
N GLU A 129 15.58 1.03 15.19
CA GLU A 129 16.91 0.70 15.65
C GLU A 129 16.96 -0.75 16.18
N GLY A 130 17.88 -1.56 15.66
CA GLY A 130 17.96 -2.99 15.99
C GLY A 130 16.81 -3.84 15.43
N GLY A 131 15.99 -3.27 14.55
CA GLY A 131 14.91 -3.95 13.86
C GLY A 131 15.40 -5.15 13.03
N THR A 132 14.57 -6.18 12.93
CA THR A 132 14.80 -7.32 12.02
C THR A 132 13.61 -7.54 11.11
N HIS A 133 13.79 -8.27 10.01
CA HIS A 133 12.70 -8.54 9.08
C HIS A 133 11.76 -9.61 9.63
N ASN A 134 10.83 -9.22 10.50
CA ASN A 134 9.89 -10.12 11.18
C ASN A 134 8.48 -9.52 11.30
N GLY A 135 7.52 -10.35 11.75
CA GLY A 135 6.12 -9.96 11.90
C GLY A 135 5.86 -8.94 13.01
N ASP A 136 6.65 -8.92 14.08
CA ASP A 136 6.47 -7.97 15.19
C ASP A 136 6.70 -6.54 14.70
N TYR A 137 7.79 -6.32 13.97
CA TYR A 137 8.09 -5.02 13.38
C TYR A 137 7.13 -4.66 12.24
N ALA A 138 6.63 -5.63 11.48
CA ALA A 138 5.59 -5.39 10.49
C ALA A 138 4.31 -4.81 11.14
N MET A 139 3.89 -5.37 12.28
CA MET A 139 2.74 -4.89 13.04
C MET A 139 3.00 -3.52 13.68
N GLU A 140 4.20 -3.29 14.21
CA GLU A 140 4.58 -1.99 14.77
C GLU A 140 4.56 -0.89 13.70
N TYR A 141 5.14 -1.11 12.53
CA TYR A 141 5.11 -0.16 11.43
C TYR A 141 3.69 0.10 10.93
N PHE A 142 2.85 -0.94 10.84
CA PHE A 142 1.44 -0.77 10.50
C PHE A 142 0.73 0.11 11.53
N TYR A 143 0.86 -0.20 12.83
CA TYR A 143 0.25 0.58 13.91
C TYR A 143 0.70 2.04 13.89
N ASN A 144 2.01 2.28 13.76
CA ASN A 144 2.57 3.61 13.70
C ASN A 144 2.09 4.36 12.46
N GLY A 145 1.98 3.69 11.31
CA GLY A 145 1.47 4.24 10.07
C GLY A 145 -0.01 4.64 10.14
N LEU A 146 -0.83 3.88 10.86
CA LEU A 146 -2.26 4.21 11.07
C LEU A 146 -2.45 5.57 11.76
N CYS A 147 -1.48 6.03 12.56
CA CYS A 147 -1.51 7.35 13.18
C CYS A 147 -1.50 8.53 12.19
N TRP A 148 -1.16 8.26 10.91
CA TRP A 148 -0.94 9.29 9.89
C TRP A 148 -1.99 9.30 8.78
N ILE A 149 -2.90 8.33 8.75
CA ILE A 149 -3.95 8.27 7.74
C ILE A 149 -5.21 9.01 8.22
N TRP A 150 -5.92 9.63 7.28
CA TRP A 150 -7.13 10.43 7.50
C TRP A 150 -6.95 11.64 8.44
N GLN A 151 -5.77 12.27 8.40
CA GLN A 151 -5.50 13.57 9.04
C GLN A 151 -5.83 14.75 8.09
#